data_AF-A0A6C0J746-F1
#
_entry.id   AF-A0A6C0J746-F1
#
_cell.length_a   1.000
_cell.length_b   1.000
_cell.length_c   1.000
_cell.angle_alpha   90.00
_cell.angle_beta   90.00
_cell.angle_gamma   90.00
#
_symmetry.space_group_name_H-M   'P 1'
#
loop_
_entity.id
_entity.type
_entity.pdbx_description
1 polymer ?
#
loop_
_entity_poly.entity_id
_entity_poly.type
_entity_poly.pdbx_seq_one_letter_code
_entity_poly.pdbx_strand_id
1 'polypeptide(L)'
;MTIPKIIHQTYKNHNLPGTYKMCQTEIKRLHPDFEYRFYTDEDMDRLMKTEFPEYYDKFNELPRMIMKIDMFRYFLMYKYGGLYTDMDYLMFNNFDMLNEKVVIPCNREDENGEPICLGNCIFASQPNHPYWKSLMDTLFTIDRTKLDYNTDKNIDGNVLGTGPLFVFAMWKRYSKINDDICVSKRSLFHPPTKNNNQYIEGLKKDGCYGMHICTGLWRNNKL
;
A
#
# COMPACT_ATOMS: atom_id res chain seq x y z
N MET A 1 -12.69 -1.41 18.25
CA MET A 1 -11.80 -1.61 17.10
C MET A 1 -12.15 -0.58 16.05
N THR A 2 -11.14 0.12 15.57
CA THR A 2 -11.29 1.30 14.69
C THR A 2 -11.00 0.91 13.24
N ILE A 3 -9.95 0.11 13.02
CA ILE A 3 -9.66 -0.56 11.76
C ILE A 3 -10.51 -1.84 11.64
N PRO A 4 -11.32 -1.99 10.58
CA PRO A 4 -12.07 -3.22 10.30
C PRO A 4 -11.15 -4.42 10.03
N LYS A 5 -11.60 -5.64 10.37
CA LYS A 5 -10.89 -6.88 10.05
C LYS A 5 -11.13 -7.31 8.60
N ILE A 6 -10.61 -6.52 7.67
CA ILE A 6 -10.70 -6.79 6.23
C ILE A 6 -9.28 -6.76 5.66
N ILE A 7 -8.93 -7.73 4.83
CA ILE A 7 -7.69 -7.75 4.07
C ILE A 7 -8.00 -7.46 2.61
N HIS A 8 -7.21 -6.57 2.02
CA HIS A 8 -7.27 -6.22 0.61
C HIS A 8 -5.96 -6.56 -0.09
N GLN A 9 -6.06 -7.33 -1.17
CA GLN A 9 -4.95 -7.53 -2.10
C GLN A 9 -5.44 -7.42 -3.55
N THR A 10 -4.56 -6.97 -4.44
CA THR A 10 -4.87 -6.76 -5.86
C THR A 10 -3.87 -7.47 -6.75
N TYR A 11 -4.33 -8.10 -7.82
CA TYR A 11 -3.46 -8.59 -8.90
C TYR A 11 -4.26 -8.71 -10.18
N LYS A 12 -3.59 -8.65 -11.34
CA LYS A 12 -4.26 -8.63 -12.65
C LYS A 12 -5.39 -9.65 -12.83
N ASN A 13 -5.22 -10.87 -12.34
CA ASN A 13 -6.20 -11.95 -12.42
C ASN A 13 -5.93 -13.04 -11.38
N HIS A 14 -6.68 -14.15 -11.41
CA HIS A 14 -6.49 -15.25 -10.44
C HIS A 14 -5.28 -16.17 -10.71
N ASN A 15 -4.57 -15.99 -11.82
CA ASN A 15 -3.39 -16.81 -12.15
C ASN A 15 -2.13 -16.25 -11.47
N LEU A 16 -2.03 -16.49 -10.16
CA LEU A 16 -0.95 -15.98 -9.32
C LEU A 16 0.38 -16.73 -9.54
N PRO A 17 1.51 -16.02 -9.70
CA PRO A 17 2.84 -16.61 -9.58
C PRO A 17 3.03 -17.30 -8.21
N GLY A 18 3.95 -18.27 -8.14
CA GLY A 18 4.19 -19.05 -6.93
C GLY A 18 4.46 -18.21 -5.68
N THR A 19 5.30 -17.18 -5.79
CA THR A 19 5.58 -16.24 -4.68
C THR A 19 4.31 -15.53 -4.19
N TYR A 20 3.44 -15.11 -5.11
CA TYR A 20 2.24 -14.35 -4.76
C TYR A 20 1.18 -15.24 -4.12
N LYS A 21 1.05 -16.47 -4.64
CA LYS A 21 0.19 -17.50 -4.03
C LYS A 21 0.67 -17.87 -2.63
N MET A 22 1.99 -17.93 -2.41
CA MET A 22 2.58 -18.17 -1.10
C MET A 22 2.26 -17.04 -0.12
N CYS A 23 2.49 -15.77 -0.49
CA CYS A 23 2.16 -14.61 0.35
C CYS A 23 0.65 -14.54 0.66
N GLN A 24 -0.21 -14.74 -0.34
CA GLN A 24 -1.67 -14.78 -0.17
C GLN A 24 -2.10 -15.91 0.79
N THR A 25 -1.50 -17.09 0.66
CA THR A 25 -1.83 -18.22 1.52
C THR A 25 -1.45 -17.91 2.97
N GLU A 26 -0.27 -17.34 3.18
CA GLU A 26 0.24 -17.06 4.53
C GLU A 26 -0.57 -15.96 5.24
N ILE A 27 -0.89 -14.86 4.55
CA ILE A 27 -1.70 -13.79 5.18
C ILE A 27 -3.09 -14.29 5.58
N LYS A 28 -3.73 -15.13 4.75
CA LYS A 28 -5.02 -15.75 5.09
C LYS A 28 -4.92 -16.74 6.24
N ARG A 29 -3.83 -17.51 6.31
CA ARG A 29 -3.57 -18.46 7.39
C ARG A 29 -3.38 -17.75 8.74
N LEU A 30 -2.68 -16.61 8.74
CA LEU A 30 -2.44 -15.80 9.92
C LEU A 30 -3.72 -15.07 10.41
N HIS A 31 -4.61 -14.69 9.49
CA HIS A 31 -5.79 -13.88 9.80
C HIS A 31 -7.10 -14.63 9.46
N PRO A 32 -7.40 -15.77 10.10
CA PRO A 32 -8.58 -16.57 9.79
C PRO A 32 -9.91 -15.85 10.10
N ASP A 33 -9.87 -14.84 10.96
CA ASP A 33 -11.01 -14.02 11.38
C ASP A 33 -11.16 -12.72 10.58
N PHE A 34 -10.28 -12.46 9.60
CA PHE A 34 -10.40 -11.31 8.71
C PHE A 34 -11.16 -11.72 7.45
N GLU A 35 -12.04 -10.83 6.98
CA GLU A 35 -12.63 -10.95 5.65
C GLU A 35 -11.54 -10.74 4.60
N TYR A 36 -11.29 -11.72 3.74
CA TYR A 36 -10.31 -11.60 2.68
C TYR A 36 -10.97 -11.17 1.36
N ARG A 37 -10.57 -10.00 0.84
CA ARG A 37 -11.01 -9.49 -0.47
C ARG A 37 -9.85 -9.39 -1.44
N PHE A 38 -10.01 -10.06 -2.57
CA PHE A 38 -9.08 -10.03 -3.68
C PHE A 38 -9.73 -9.35 -4.87
N TYR A 39 -9.00 -8.44 -5.52
CA TYR A 39 -9.51 -7.67 -6.64
C TYR A 39 -8.62 -7.90 -7.87
N THR A 40 -9.24 -8.31 -8.97
CA THR A 40 -8.63 -8.32 -10.29
C THR A 40 -8.61 -6.94 -10.93
N ASP A 41 -7.96 -6.78 -12.07
CA ASP A 41 -8.03 -5.53 -12.84
C ASP A 41 -9.49 -5.23 -13.26
N GLU A 42 -10.26 -6.27 -13.58
CA GLU A 42 -11.68 -6.16 -13.91
C GLU A 42 -12.52 -5.71 -12.70
N ASP A 43 -12.22 -6.24 -11.51
CA ASP A 43 -12.89 -5.82 -10.28
C ASP A 43 -12.54 -4.38 -9.92
N MET A 44 -11.28 -3.98 -10.10
CA MET A 44 -10.82 -2.62 -9.87
C MET A 44 -11.54 -1.62 -10.80
N ASP A 45 -11.59 -1.90 -12.11
CA ASP A 45 -12.33 -1.06 -13.07
C ASP A 45 -13.82 -0.96 -12.70
N ARG A 46 -14.45 -2.11 -12.43
CA ARG A 46 -15.87 -2.15 -12.04
C ARG A 46 -16.13 -1.32 -10.79
N LEU A 47 -15.35 -1.52 -9.73
CA LEU A 47 -15.52 -0.84 -8.47
C LEU A 47 -15.33 0.67 -8.63
N MET A 48 -14.28 1.09 -9.35
CA MET A 48 -14.07 2.50 -9.65
C MET A 48 -15.25 3.11 -10.40
N LYS A 49 -15.81 2.39 -11.38
CA LYS A 49 -16.96 2.85 -12.17
C LYS A 49 -18.26 2.94 -11.37
N THR A 50 -18.50 1.99 -10.47
CA THR A 50 -19.77 1.89 -9.75
C THR A 50 -19.79 2.65 -8.43
N GLU A 51 -18.66 2.73 -7.74
CA GLU A 51 -18.57 3.27 -6.37
C GLU A 51 -17.90 4.64 -6.28
N PHE A 52 -17.11 4.99 -7.29
CA PHE A 52 -16.41 6.27 -7.37
C PHE A 52 -16.54 6.89 -8.77
N PRO A 53 -17.76 6.98 -9.33
CA PRO A 53 -17.97 7.46 -10.71
C PRO A 53 -17.39 8.85 -10.94
N GLU A 54 -17.36 9.71 -9.92
CA GLU A 54 -16.79 11.05 -10.00
C GLU A 54 -15.26 11.07 -10.16
N TYR A 55 -14.58 9.97 -9.84
CA TYR A 55 -13.13 9.80 -10.02
C TYR A 55 -12.76 8.95 -11.23
N TYR A 56 -13.72 8.24 -11.84
CA TYR A 56 -13.47 7.19 -12.82
C TYR A 56 -12.70 7.68 -14.05
N ASP A 57 -13.10 8.83 -14.63
CA ASP A 57 -12.46 9.37 -15.82
C ASP A 57 -10.99 9.73 -15.55
N LYS A 58 -10.71 10.42 -14.43
CA LYS A 58 -9.33 10.76 -14.02
C LYS A 58 -8.50 9.54 -13.64
N PHE A 59 -9.12 8.53 -13.04
CA PHE A 59 -8.49 7.24 -12.81
C PHE A 59 -8.09 6.56 -14.12
N ASN A 60 -8.92 6.66 -15.16
CA ASN A 60 -8.63 6.08 -16.46
C ASN A 60 -7.62 6.85 -17.31
N GLU A 61 -7.47 8.15 -17.07
CA GLU A 61 -6.38 8.96 -17.63
C GLU A 61 -4.99 8.57 -17.10
N LEU A 62 -4.90 7.76 -16.03
CA LEU A 62 -3.61 7.34 -15.47
C LEU A 62 -2.83 6.51 -16.50
N PRO A 63 -1.61 6.93 -16.88
CA PRO A 63 -0.89 6.36 -18.02
C PRO A 63 -0.33 4.96 -17.76
N ARG A 64 -0.31 4.52 -16.50
CA ARG A 64 0.30 3.24 -16.09
C ARG A 64 -0.57 2.50 -15.10
N MET A 65 -0.62 1.18 -15.25
CA MET A 65 -1.38 0.31 -14.36
C MET A 65 -0.93 0.43 -12.90
N ILE A 66 0.37 0.58 -12.63
CA ILE A 66 0.86 0.78 -11.25
C ILE A 66 0.27 2.04 -10.61
N MET A 67 0.05 3.11 -11.37
CA MET A 67 -0.55 4.33 -10.84
C MET A 67 -2.04 4.11 -10.50
N LYS A 68 -2.74 3.31 -11.32
CA LYS A 68 -4.11 2.87 -11.04
C LYS A 68 -4.16 2.05 -9.75
N ILE A 69 -3.30 1.05 -9.60
CA ILE A 69 -3.23 0.20 -8.41
C ILE A 69 -2.87 1.03 -7.15
N ASP A 70 -1.90 1.94 -7.26
CA ASP A 70 -1.53 2.87 -6.18
C ASP A 70 -2.70 3.76 -5.76
N MET A 71 -3.48 4.27 -6.71
CA MET A 71 -4.64 5.09 -6.38
C MET A 71 -5.80 4.24 -5.83
N PHE A 72 -6.02 3.04 -6.38
CA PHE A 72 -7.10 2.14 -5.98
C PHE A 72 -6.99 1.71 -4.51
N ARG A 73 -5.77 1.40 -4.03
CA ARG A 73 -5.57 1.08 -2.60
C ARG A 73 -5.97 2.22 -1.66
N TYR A 74 -5.90 3.50 -2.09
CA TYR A 74 -6.40 4.62 -1.30
C TYR A 74 -7.92 4.65 -1.23
N PHE A 75 -8.59 4.35 -2.34
CA PHE A 75 -10.05 4.21 -2.37
C PHE A 75 -10.54 3.07 -1.47
N LEU A 76 -9.83 1.95 -1.46
CA LEU A 76 -10.13 0.84 -0.56
C LEU A 76 -10.02 1.26 0.91
N MET A 77 -8.94 1.95 1.28
CA MET A 77 -8.78 2.46 2.66
C MET A 77 -9.83 3.51 3.03
N TYR A 78 -10.15 4.43 2.12
CA TYR A 78 -11.16 5.44 2.38
C TYR A 78 -12.55 4.82 2.55
N LYS A 79 -12.96 3.90 1.68
CA LYS A 79 -14.34 3.39 1.73
C LYS A 79 -14.53 2.26 2.73
N TYR A 80 -13.61 1.30 2.75
CA TYR A 80 -13.77 0.08 3.55
C TYR A 80 -12.86 0.07 4.78
N GLY A 81 -11.75 0.79 4.75
CA GLY A 81 -10.70 0.64 5.75
C GLY A 81 -10.01 -0.72 5.63
N GLY A 82 -9.59 -1.30 6.75
CA GLY A 82 -8.94 -2.60 6.81
C GLY A 82 -7.43 -2.53 6.61
N LEU A 83 -6.84 -3.67 6.26
CA LEU A 83 -5.42 -3.87 5.98
C LEU A 83 -5.24 -4.11 4.48
N TYR A 84 -4.45 -3.26 3.83
CA TYR A 84 -3.99 -3.51 2.46
C TYR A 84 -2.56 -4.07 2.50
N THR A 85 -2.27 -5.06 1.65
CA THR A 85 -0.90 -5.53 1.39
C THR A 85 -0.67 -5.83 -0.09
N ASP A 86 0.51 -5.53 -0.61
CA ASP A 86 0.93 -5.98 -1.94
C ASP A 86 1.04 -7.51 -1.99
N MET A 87 0.87 -8.09 -3.18
CA MET A 87 0.91 -9.55 -3.37
C MET A 87 2.27 -10.19 -3.10
N ASP A 88 3.35 -9.40 -3.11
CA ASP A 88 4.70 -9.83 -2.74
C ASP A 88 5.11 -9.37 -1.33
N TYR A 89 4.12 -9.08 -0.48
CA TYR A 89 4.34 -8.86 0.94
C TYR A 89 4.14 -10.17 1.72
N LEU A 90 5.22 -10.67 2.33
CA LEU A 90 5.18 -11.89 3.15
C LEU A 90 4.92 -11.53 4.61
N MET A 91 3.74 -11.89 5.11
CA MET A 91 3.38 -11.72 6.51
C MET A 91 4.03 -12.81 7.38
N PHE A 92 4.42 -12.44 8.59
CA PHE A 92 5.10 -13.27 9.59
C PHE A 92 4.29 -13.41 10.87
N ASN A 93 3.61 -12.34 11.28
CA ASN A 93 2.82 -12.26 12.51
C ASN A 93 1.45 -11.64 12.22
N ASN A 94 0.50 -11.82 13.14
CA ASN A 94 -0.84 -11.24 13.02
C ASN A 94 -0.77 -9.73 13.15
N PHE A 95 -1.50 -9.02 12.30
CA PHE A 95 -1.71 -7.59 12.42
C PHE A 95 -2.71 -7.31 13.54
N ASP A 96 -2.24 -6.68 14.62
CA ASP A 96 -3.02 -6.46 15.85
C ASP A 96 -3.20 -4.97 16.21
N MET A 97 -2.70 -4.06 15.36
CA MET A 97 -2.83 -2.60 15.53
C MET A 97 -4.26 -2.07 15.22
N LEU A 98 -5.30 -2.84 15.55
CA LEU A 98 -6.70 -2.60 15.15
C LEU A 98 -7.38 -1.41 15.86
N ASN A 99 -6.75 -0.88 16.91
CA ASN A 99 -7.26 0.28 17.65
C ASN A 99 -6.78 1.63 17.07
N GLU A 100 -5.78 1.60 16.19
CA GLU A 100 -5.30 2.77 15.47
C GLU A 100 -6.35 3.28 14.46
N LYS A 101 -6.29 4.56 14.11
CA LYS A 101 -7.12 5.11 13.00
C LYS A 101 -6.49 4.88 11.63
N VAL A 102 -5.18 5.06 11.56
CA VAL A 102 -4.37 4.86 10.36
C VAL A 102 -3.02 4.32 10.80
N VAL A 103 -2.55 3.27 10.14
CA VAL A 103 -1.19 2.75 10.27
C VAL A 103 -0.53 2.84 8.91
N ILE A 104 0.51 3.66 8.80
CA ILE A 104 1.34 3.74 7.59
C ILE A 104 2.79 3.50 8.00
N PRO A 105 3.31 2.28 7.82
CA PRO A 105 4.64 1.95 8.27
C PRO A 105 5.74 2.77 7.57
N CYS A 106 6.78 3.14 8.31
CA CYS A 106 7.98 3.72 7.73
C CYS A 106 8.65 2.72 6.76
N ASN A 107 9.03 3.17 5.57
CA ASN A 107 9.67 2.35 4.54
C ASN A 107 11.18 2.60 4.44
N ARG A 108 11.60 3.87 4.56
CA ARG A 108 13.01 4.29 4.60
C ARG A 108 13.20 5.37 5.64
N GLU A 109 14.33 5.28 6.32
CA GLU A 109 14.78 6.19 7.38
C GLU A 109 16.08 6.88 6.94
N ASP A 110 16.36 8.06 7.49
CA ASP A 110 17.68 8.68 7.39
C ASP A 110 18.66 8.11 8.42
N GLU A 111 19.85 8.71 8.52
CA GLU A 111 20.89 8.31 9.49
C GLU A 111 20.49 8.48 10.96
N ASN A 112 19.49 9.33 11.24
CA ASN A 112 18.97 9.56 12.58
C ASN A 112 17.77 8.66 12.90
N GLY A 113 17.33 7.80 11.96
CA GLY A 113 16.14 6.97 12.12
C GLY A 113 14.84 7.69 11.78
N GLU A 114 14.88 8.90 11.24
CA GLU A 114 13.68 9.67 10.91
C GLU A 114 13.09 9.21 9.57
N PRO A 115 11.76 9.06 9.46
CA PRO A 115 11.11 8.66 8.20
C PRO A 115 11.40 9.63 7.05
N ILE A 116 12.02 9.13 5.99
CA ILE A 116 12.20 9.85 4.71
C ILE A 116 11.29 9.30 3.61
N CYS A 117 10.63 8.18 3.86
CA CYS A 117 9.67 7.56 2.98
C CYS A 117 8.72 6.67 3.78
N LEU A 118 7.42 6.79 3.54
CA LEU A 118 6.42 5.87 4.08
C LEU A 118 6.14 4.73 3.09
N GLY A 119 5.60 3.63 3.63
CA GLY A 119 5.20 2.47 2.85
C GLY A 119 3.98 2.76 1.98
N ASN A 120 4.00 2.24 0.75
CA ASN A 120 2.80 2.13 -0.08
C ASN A 120 2.35 0.68 -0.24
N CYS A 121 3.21 -0.31 0.08
CA CYS A 121 2.93 -1.73 -0.12
C CYS A 121 2.19 -2.39 1.06
N ILE A 122 2.03 -1.69 2.18
CA ILE A 122 1.24 -2.12 3.33
C ILE A 122 0.79 -0.89 4.12
N PHE A 123 -0.47 -0.86 4.52
CA PHE A 123 -1.03 0.09 5.48
C PHE A 123 -2.40 -0.40 5.94
N ALA A 124 -2.88 0.16 7.05
CA ALA A 124 -4.20 -0.12 7.57
C ALA A 124 -4.95 1.15 7.96
N SER A 125 -6.27 1.14 7.89
CA SER A 125 -7.05 2.31 8.27
C SER A 125 -8.50 2.01 8.66
N GLN A 126 -9.09 2.89 9.47
CA GLN A 126 -10.53 3.02 9.55
C GLN A 126 -11.10 3.55 8.22
N PRO A 127 -12.36 3.23 7.89
CA PRO A 127 -13.04 3.90 6.78
C PRO A 127 -13.23 5.40 7.07
N ASN A 128 -13.42 6.16 6.00
CA ASN A 128 -13.71 7.59 5.94
C ASN A 128 -12.64 8.50 6.57
N HIS A 129 -11.40 8.01 6.75
CA HIS A 129 -10.34 8.85 7.31
C HIS A 129 -9.98 10.02 6.37
N PRO A 130 -9.94 11.28 6.86
CA PRO A 130 -9.72 12.47 6.02
C PRO A 130 -8.36 12.47 5.31
N TYR A 131 -7.37 11.76 5.85
CA TYR A 131 -6.09 11.53 5.17
C TYR A 131 -6.29 10.95 3.77
N TRP A 132 -6.99 9.81 3.62
CA TRP A 132 -7.19 9.17 2.32
C TRP A 132 -8.03 10.01 1.38
N LYS A 133 -9.05 10.70 1.90
CA LYS A 133 -9.83 11.67 1.12
C LYS A 133 -8.94 12.76 0.53
N SER A 134 -8.01 13.30 1.31
CA SER A 134 -7.05 14.30 0.83
C SER A 134 -6.13 13.76 -0.27
N LEU A 135 -5.72 12.48 -0.21
CA LEU A 135 -4.95 11.83 -1.27
C LEU A 135 -5.79 11.72 -2.54
N MET A 136 -7.02 11.20 -2.43
CA MET A 136 -7.96 11.05 -3.54
C MET A 136 -8.25 12.40 -4.23
N ASP A 137 -8.56 13.44 -3.47
CA ASP A 137 -8.88 14.77 -4.01
C ASP A 137 -7.66 15.46 -4.62
N THR A 138 -6.49 15.29 -4.01
CA THR A 138 -5.23 15.79 -4.61
C THR A 138 -4.95 15.10 -5.94
N LEU A 139 -5.13 13.78 -6.03
CA LEU A 139 -4.95 13.02 -7.27
C LEU A 139 -5.95 13.38 -8.37
N PHE A 140 -7.13 13.84 -7.99
CA PHE A 140 -8.17 14.29 -8.90
C PHE A 140 -7.86 15.68 -9.47
N THR A 141 -7.29 16.58 -8.66
CA THR A 141 -7.01 17.98 -9.03
C THR A 141 -5.62 18.21 -9.62
N ILE A 142 -4.72 17.24 -9.52
CA ILE A 142 -3.33 17.40 -9.97
C ILE A 142 -3.27 17.54 -11.50
N ASP A 143 -2.68 18.64 -11.95
CA ASP A 143 -2.35 18.82 -13.37
C ASP A 143 -1.11 17.98 -13.70
N ARG A 144 -1.36 16.78 -14.23
CA ARG A 144 -0.31 15.80 -14.56
C ARG A 144 0.59 16.24 -15.70
N THR A 145 0.20 17.25 -16.49
CA THR A 145 1.06 17.82 -17.54
C THR A 145 2.17 18.70 -16.97
N LYS A 146 2.02 19.15 -15.72
CA LYS A 146 2.97 20.00 -14.99
C LYS A 146 3.84 19.24 -14.00
N LEU A 147 3.67 17.92 -13.90
CA LEU A 147 4.53 17.11 -13.06
C LEU A 147 5.90 16.99 -13.73
N ASP A 148 6.94 17.36 -12.99
CA ASP A 148 8.32 17.15 -13.39
C ASP A 148 8.58 15.64 -13.40
N TYR A 149 8.42 15.07 -14.59
CA TYR A 149 8.73 13.70 -14.94
C TYR A 149 10.24 13.49 -15.01
N ASN A 150 10.95 13.87 -13.96
CA ASN A 150 12.38 13.68 -13.88
C ASN A 150 12.65 12.17 -13.79
N THR A 151 13.18 11.65 -14.90
CA THR A 151 13.43 10.25 -15.21
C THR A 151 14.45 9.64 -14.25
N ASP A 152 14.01 8.75 -13.38
CA ASP A 152 14.86 7.64 -12.98
C ASP A 152 15.02 6.72 -14.21
N LYS A 153 16.25 6.38 -14.59
CA LYS A 153 16.51 5.55 -15.79
C LYS A 153 16.35 4.04 -15.51
N ASN A 154 16.29 3.64 -14.24
CA ASN A 154 16.12 2.26 -13.77
C ASN A 154 14.72 1.98 -13.22
N ILE A 155 13.94 3.03 -13.01
CA ILE A 155 12.50 3.02 -12.78
C ILE A 155 11.95 3.81 -13.95
N ASP A 156 11.57 3.11 -15.03
CA ASP A 156 11.00 3.72 -16.25
C ASP A 156 10.21 4.96 -15.85
N GLY A 157 10.64 6.15 -16.26
CA GLY A 157 10.41 7.40 -15.54
C GLY A 157 8.95 7.62 -15.13
N ASN A 158 8.75 8.22 -13.94
CA ASN A 158 7.49 8.79 -13.41
C ASN A 158 6.82 7.97 -12.30
N VAL A 159 7.34 8.05 -11.07
CA VAL A 159 6.55 7.80 -9.86
C VAL A 159 6.61 9.01 -8.94
N LEU A 160 6.14 10.14 -9.44
CA LEU A 160 5.73 11.27 -8.62
C LEU A 160 4.27 11.53 -8.96
N GLY A 161 3.38 11.06 -8.09
CA GLY A 161 1.95 11.22 -8.31
C GLY A 161 1.14 10.34 -7.40
N THR A 162 1.41 9.02 -7.37
CA THR A 162 0.57 8.06 -6.64
C THR A 162 1.34 7.14 -5.70
N GLY A 163 2.67 7.04 -5.78
CA GLY A 163 3.47 6.05 -5.03
C GLY A 163 3.89 6.47 -3.61
N PRO A 164 4.88 5.80 -2.99
CA PRO A 164 5.27 6.01 -1.59
C PRO A 164 5.77 7.43 -1.27
N LEU A 165 6.41 8.12 -2.23
CA LEU A 165 6.80 9.53 -2.04
C LEU A 165 5.58 10.47 -2.00
N PHE A 166 4.51 10.15 -2.71
CA PHE A 166 3.25 10.90 -2.65
C PHE A 166 2.57 10.69 -1.29
N VAL A 167 2.47 9.44 -0.82
CA VAL A 167 1.97 9.11 0.53
C VAL A 167 2.72 9.90 1.60
N PHE A 168 4.06 9.89 1.53
CA PHE A 168 4.90 10.62 2.47
C PHE A 168 4.70 12.14 2.40
N ALA A 169 4.62 12.72 1.20
CA ALA A 169 4.39 14.15 1.04
C ALA A 169 3.02 14.57 1.59
N MET A 170 1.98 13.76 1.38
CA MET A 170 0.65 14.00 1.92
C MET A 170 0.62 13.85 3.44
N TRP A 171 1.32 12.86 3.99
CA TRP A 171 1.45 12.69 5.43
C TRP A 171 2.12 13.90 6.07
N LYS A 172 3.23 14.41 5.51
CA LYS A 172 3.89 15.64 6.02
C LYS A 172 3.00 16.88 6.02
N ARG A 173 1.98 16.93 5.14
CA ARG A 173 0.98 18.01 5.13
C ARG A 173 -0.08 17.77 6.19
N TYR A 174 -0.61 16.55 6.24
CA TYR A 174 -1.67 16.17 7.18
C TYR A 174 -1.19 16.23 8.64
N SER A 175 0.04 15.81 8.93
CA SER A 175 0.63 15.80 10.29
C SER A 175 0.79 17.18 10.92
N LYS A 176 0.68 18.25 10.12
CA LYS A 176 0.62 19.64 10.62
C LYS A 176 -0.77 20.03 11.14
N ILE A 177 -1.79 19.25 10.80
CA ILE A 177 -3.20 19.51 11.09
C ILE A 177 -3.70 18.55 12.16
N ASN A 178 -3.29 17.28 12.11
CA ASN A 178 -3.73 16.21 13.01
C ASN A 178 -2.64 15.14 13.14
N ASP A 179 -2.48 14.56 14.33
CA ASP A 179 -1.45 13.58 14.69
C ASP A 179 -1.98 12.14 14.81
N ASP A 180 -3.18 11.86 14.29
CA ASP A 180 -3.86 10.56 14.40
C ASP A 180 -3.42 9.48 13.40
N ILE A 181 -2.21 9.60 12.83
CA ILE A 181 -1.60 8.59 11.96
C ILE A 181 -0.43 7.93 12.68
N CYS A 182 -0.54 6.63 12.93
CA CYS A 182 0.54 5.81 13.48
C CYS A 182 1.57 5.48 12.39
N VAL A 183 2.75 6.08 12.49
CA VAL A 183 3.92 5.71 11.68
C VAL A 183 4.78 4.74 12.48
N SER A 184 4.67 3.45 12.17
CA SER A 184 5.46 2.43 12.85
C SER A 184 6.92 2.44 12.42
N LYS A 185 7.81 1.95 13.29
CA LYS A 185 9.23 1.72 12.98
C LYS A 185 9.40 0.90 11.71
N ARG A 186 10.42 1.21 10.91
CA ARG A 186 10.71 0.49 9.66
C ARG A 186 10.95 -1.00 9.90
N SER A 187 11.63 -1.37 10.99
CA SER A 187 11.95 -2.78 11.30
C SER A 187 10.73 -3.69 11.47
N LEU A 188 9.57 -3.14 11.82
CA LEU A 188 8.36 -3.92 12.05
C LEU A 188 7.67 -4.37 10.75
N PHE A 189 7.86 -3.64 9.65
CA PHE A 189 7.14 -3.91 8.38
C PHE A 189 8.03 -3.92 7.15
N HIS A 190 9.22 -3.32 7.22
CA HIS A 190 10.15 -3.18 6.11
C HIS A 190 11.58 -3.54 6.53
N PRO A 191 11.82 -4.72 7.14
CA PRO A 191 13.17 -5.21 7.35
C PRO A 191 13.87 -5.41 5.98
N PRO A 192 15.21 -5.40 5.93
CA PRO A 192 15.95 -5.76 4.73
C PRO A 192 15.51 -7.10 4.15
N THR A 193 15.25 -7.16 2.85
CA THR A 193 14.82 -8.39 2.18
C THR A 193 15.95 -9.43 2.15
N LYS A 194 15.78 -10.55 2.87
CA LYS A 194 16.72 -11.69 2.82
C LYS A 194 15.96 -13.01 2.86
N ASN A 195 16.19 -13.85 1.85
CA ASN A 195 15.58 -15.18 1.76
C ASN A 195 16.40 -16.22 2.54
N ASN A 196 16.48 -16.05 3.85
CA ASN A 196 17.20 -16.95 4.76
C ASN A 196 16.29 -17.32 5.94
N ASN A 197 16.11 -18.61 6.19
CA ASN A 197 15.17 -19.08 7.22
C ASN A 197 15.56 -18.61 8.62
N GLN A 198 16.84 -18.66 9.00
CA GLN A 198 17.28 -18.21 10.31
C GLN A 198 17.01 -16.71 10.52
N TYR A 199 17.19 -15.91 9.46
CA TYR A 199 16.86 -14.49 9.48
C TYR A 199 15.36 -14.25 9.64
N ILE A 200 14.52 -14.95 8.88
CA ILE A 200 13.06 -14.84 8.95
C ILE A 200 12.53 -15.27 10.33
N GLU A 201 13.08 -16.34 10.90
CA GLU A 201 12.73 -16.78 12.26
C GLU A 201 13.18 -15.78 13.32
N GLY A 202 14.30 -15.07 13.11
CA GLY A 202 14.69 -13.94 13.95
C GLY A 202 13.67 -12.80 13.89
N LEU A 203 13.29 -12.37 12.69
CA LEU A 203 12.28 -11.33 12.49
C LEU A 203 10.94 -11.66 13.16
N LYS A 204 10.48 -12.91 13.05
CA LYS A 204 9.26 -13.38 13.72
C LYS A 204 9.33 -13.19 15.24
N LYS A 205 10.45 -13.59 15.85
CA LYS A 205 10.69 -13.47 17.31
C LYS A 205 10.78 -12.01 17.76
N ASP A 206 11.30 -11.14 16.91
CA ASP A 206 11.42 -9.70 17.18
C ASP A 206 10.09 -8.93 16.98
N GLY A 207 8.99 -9.63 16.68
CA GLY A 207 7.67 -9.04 16.49
C GLY A 207 7.48 -8.33 15.14
N CYS A 208 8.32 -8.64 14.14
CA CYS A 208 8.15 -8.12 12.78
C CYS A 208 6.86 -8.68 12.16
N TYR A 209 6.01 -7.82 11.59
CA TYR A 209 4.77 -8.23 10.94
C TYR A 209 5.00 -8.88 9.58
N GLY A 210 6.04 -8.47 8.86
CA GLY A 210 6.30 -8.99 7.53
C GLY A 210 7.44 -8.32 6.79
N MET A 211 7.68 -8.79 5.58
CA MET A 211 8.76 -8.36 4.72
C MET A 211 8.28 -8.24 3.27
N HIS A 212 8.63 -7.12 2.64
CA HIS A 212 8.36 -6.90 1.23
C HIS A 212 9.42 -7.63 0.37
N ILE A 213 9.00 -8.61 -0.41
CA ILE A 213 9.90 -9.38 -1.29
C ILE A 213 10.35 -8.53 -2.49
N CYS A 214 9.56 -7.51 -2.87
CA CYS A 214 9.87 -6.54 -3.93
C CYS A 214 10.28 -7.22 -5.25
N THR A 215 9.35 -7.98 -5.82
CA THR A 215 9.56 -8.69 -7.10
C THR A 215 9.80 -7.76 -8.29
N GLY A 216 9.49 -6.47 -8.14
CA GLY A 216 9.84 -5.44 -9.11
C GLY A 216 9.11 -5.54 -10.45
N LEU A 217 8.02 -6.31 -10.54
CA LEU A 217 7.25 -6.48 -11.79
C LEU A 217 6.73 -5.15 -12.35
N TRP A 218 6.48 -4.17 -11.46
CA TRP A 218 6.08 -2.81 -11.80
C TRP A 218 7.14 -2.00 -12.55
N ARG A 219 8.42 -2.38 -12.51
CA ARG A 219 9.52 -1.61 -13.12
C ARG A 219 9.69 -1.79 -14.63
N ASN A 220 9.09 -2.82 -15.23
CA ASN A 220 9.37 -3.25 -16.60
C ASN A 220 8.12 -3.42 -17.48
N ASN A 221 7.02 -2.69 -17.21
CA ASN A 221 5.73 -2.84 -17.91
C ASN A 221 5.20 -4.29 -17.94
N LYS A 222 5.50 -5.08 -16.88
CA LYS A 222 5.05 -6.48 -16.75
C LYS A 222 3.76 -6.63 -15.94
N LEU A 223 3.16 -5.51 -15.53
CA LEU A 223 1.87 -5.43 -14.88
C LEU A 223 0.77 -5.38 -15.93
#